data_AF-A0A1L9V272-F1
#
_entry.id   AF-A0A1L9V272-F1
#
_cell.length_a   1.000
_cell.length_b   1.000
_cell.length_c   1.000
_cell.angle_alpha   90.00
_cell.angle_beta   90.00
_cell.angle_gamma   90.00
#
_symmetry.space_group_name_H-M   'P 1'
#
loop_
_entity.id
_entity.type
_entity.pdbx_description
1 polymer ?
#
loop_
_entity_poly.entity_id
_entity_poly.type
_entity_poly.pdbx_seq_one_letter_code
_entity_poly.pdbx_strand_id
1 'polypeptide(L)'
;MAPQDISHLSFEYLLKASSAIPVESSSEAREYIENFLHGPREENLLLKVSWDILSKETRQMLDRASGENMCRWEHDPDYEILKVKGMGSPLRAAFHASIFTSSMAYTTTFTQDECQCIMPVPLRTILFSTRNIDEGDNAQNTRGVKRRVWTKHPDSMIYFYDPESDAIVNQIVIETGFSESYHDLVRDASQWLLGSGGEPKLVIIVKIEEDKSHLDAYQKTQHFMSTRDQLIAKYGDEKSHDTYKIKCAINELPDSTPKLYRQVKTEIVASDWVGPLSAYIELWELKDGQPVLREPRFDVLPVPENPRSLVLRITDLIPEDRHVVFPNFDPSRTITVDMERIRCDMRIMKKRTAFHRAIRMIRPSDGDEDDSQFLA
;
A
#
# COMPACT_ATOMS: atom_id res chain seq x y z
N MET A 1 35.78 -10.29 23.51
CA MET A 1 35.07 -9.18 22.84
C MET A 1 33.62 -9.27 23.28
N ALA A 2 33.16 -8.28 24.04
CA ALA A 2 31.84 -8.27 24.65
C ALA A 2 30.75 -8.01 23.60
N PRO A 3 29.54 -8.56 23.76
CA PRO A 3 28.43 -8.33 22.85
C PRO A 3 27.97 -6.86 22.98
N GLN A 4 27.78 -6.20 21.84
CA GLN A 4 27.20 -4.86 21.80
C GLN A 4 25.72 -4.95 22.17
N ASP A 5 25.34 -4.17 23.19
CA ASP A 5 23.96 -3.95 23.61
C ASP A 5 23.11 -3.48 22.43
N ILE A 6 22.20 -4.36 22.00
CA ILE A 6 21.06 -3.96 21.17
C ILE A 6 20.10 -3.26 22.13
N SER A 7 20.04 -1.94 22.04
CA SER A 7 19.20 -1.10 22.89
C SER A 7 17.75 -1.61 22.86
N HIS A 8 17.25 -1.98 24.03
CA HIS A 8 15.82 -2.11 24.30
C HIS A 8 15.11 -0.84 23.84
N LEU A 9 14.45 -0.89 22.69
CA LEU A 9 13.44 0.10 22.30
C LEU A 9 12.30 -0.04 23.31
N SER A 10 12.34 0.76 24.37
CA SER A 10 11.30 0.81 25.40
C SER A 10 9.98 1.26 24.76
N PHE A 11 8.91 0.52 25.04
CA PHE A 11 7.55 0.75 24.53
C PHE A 11 7.02 2.18 24.78
N GLU A 12 7.55 2.91 25.76
CA GLU A 12 7.20 4.33 26.03
C GLU A 12 7.60 5.30 24.90
N TYR A 13 8.57 4.93 24.04
CA TYR A 13 8.96 5.76 22.88
C TYR A 13 7.96 5.67 21.71
N LEU A 14 7.02 4.71 21.71
CA LEU A 14 6.04 4.48 20.64
C LEU A 14 4.90 5.51 20.58
N LEU A 15 4.77 6.38 21.59
CA LEU A 15 3.64 7.32 21.73
C LEU A 15 3.87 8.71 21.10
N LYS A 16 5.08 9.03 20.65
CA LYS A 16 5.41 10.35 20.10
C LYS A 16 5.64 10.30 18.58
N ALA A 17 4.80 11.06 17.87
CA ALA A 17 4.77 11.31 16.43
C ALA A 17 3.95 10.32 15.59
N SER A 18 2.64 10.22 15.86
CA SER A 18 1.69 9.91 14.79
C SER A 18 1.57 11.13 13.88
N SER A 19 1.60 10.94 12.57
CA SER A 19 1.35 11.98 11.56
C SER A 19 -0.14 12.30 11.39
N ALA A 20 -1.01 11.79 12.27
CA ALA A 20 -2.45 12.00 12.21
C ALA A 20 -2.85 13.46 12.49
N ILE A 21 -3.76 13.98 11.68
CA ILE A 21 -4.31 15.33 11.78
C ILE A 21 -5.29 15.37 12.97
N PRO A 22 -5.09 16.20 14.00
CA PRO A 22 -6.04 16.32 15.10
C PRO A 22 -7.33 16.95 14.60
N VAL A 23 -8.46 16.39 14.99
CA VAL A 23 -9.79 16.86 14.59
C VAL A 23 -10.67 17.02 15.82
N GLU A 24 -11.28 18.20 15.98
CA GLU A 24 -12.04 18.54 17.19
C GLU A 24 -13.57 18.39 17.00
N SER A 25 -14.03 18.25 15.76
CA SER A 25 -15.47 18.20 15.44
C SER A 25 -15.84 17.19 14.35
N SER A 26 -17.09 16.73 14.36
CA SER A 26 -17.60 15.81 13.33
C SER A 26 -17.63 16.44 11.94
N SER A 27 -17.89 17.75 11.84
CA SER A 27 -17.94 18.47 10.58
C SER A 27 -16.57 18.58 9.93
N GLU A 28 -15.55 18.87 10.73
CA GLU A 28 -14.16 18.91 10.28
C GLU A 28 -13.68 17.52 9.83
N ALA A 29 -13.99 16.47 10.60
CA ALA A 29 -13.67 15.09 10.21
C ALA A 29 -14.30 14.75 8.85
N ARG A 30 -15.58 15.12 8.68
CA ARG A 30 -16.32 14.88 7.44
C ARG A 30 -15.70 15.61 6.26
N GLU A 31 -15.35 16.88 6.42
CA GLU A 31 -14.71 17.67 5.37
C GLU A 31 -13.38 17.04 4.90
N TYR A 32 -12.51 16.64 5.84
CA TYR A 32 -11.28 15.93 5.49
C TYR A 32 -11.55 14.64 4.72
N ILE A 33 -12.57 13.88 5.11
CA ILE A 33 -12.92 12.62 4.44
C ILE A 33 -13.51 12.88 3.06
N GLU A 34 -14.43 13.84 2.90
CA GLU A 34 -15.01 14.19 1.59
C GLU A 34 -13.90 14.66 0.63
N ASN A 35 -13.05 15.57 1.08
CA ASN A 35 -11.89 16.03 0.32
C ASN A 35 -10.96 14.87 -0.07
N PHE A 36 -10.78 13.89 0.82
CA PHE A 36 -10.00 12.69 0.54
C PHE A 36 -10.66 11.78 -0.50
N LEU A 37 -11.96 11.53 -0.38
CA LEU A 37 -12.71 10.63 -1.25
C LEU A 37 -12.84 11.17 -2.67
N HIS A 38 -12.97 12.49 -2.81
CA HIS A 38 -13.04 13.20 -4.08
C HIS A 38 -11.67 13.64 -4.61
N GLY A 39 -10.64 13.62 -3.77
CA GLY A 39 -9.28 14.02 -4.11
C GLY A 39 -8.39 12.89 -4.64
N PRO A 40 -7.12 13.20 -4.94
CA PRO A 40 -6.13 12.21 -5.33
C PRO A 40 -5.83 11.24 -4.18
N ARG A 41 -6.28 9.98 -4.30
CA ARG A 41 -6.13 8.91 -3.29
C ARG A 41 -4.75 8.24 -3.30
N GLU A 42 -3.70 9.06 -3.39
CA GLU A 42 -2.32 8.58 -3.46
C GLU A 42 -1.76 8.22 -2.07
N GLU A 43 -2.35 8.78 -1.02
CA GLU A 43 -1.99 8.55 0.39
C GLU A 43 -3.20 8.07 1.19
N ASN A 44 -2.97 7.69 2.44
CA ASN A 44 -4.04 7.50 3.40
C ASN A 44 -4.28 8.80 4.16
N LEU A 45 -5.55 9.04 4.48
CA LEU A 45 -5.91 10.06 5.45
C LEU A 45 -5.80 9.46 6.87
N LEU A 46 -5.04 10.11 7.74
CA LEU A 46 -4.95 9.78 9.16
C LEU A 46 -5.52 10.94 9.97
N LEU A 47 -6.63 10.70 10.68
CA LEU A 47 -7.25 11.67 11.57
C LEU A 47 -7.13 11.18 13.01
N LYS A 48 -6.67 12.03 13.92
CA LYS A 48 -6.78 11.79 15.35
C LYS A 48 -8.14 12.33 15.81
N VAL A 49 -9.10 11.43 15.95
CA VAL A 49 -10.51 11.73 16.22
C VAL A 49 -11.11 10.64 17.13
N SER A 50 -11.75 11.07 18.22
CA SER A 50 -12.47 10.17 19.11
C SER A 50 -13.68 9.56 18.40
N TRP A 51 -14.01 8.30 18.73
CA TRP A 51 -15.13 7.60 18.10
C TRP A 51 -16.47 8.32 18.30
N ASP A 52 -16.63 8.96 19.46
CA ASP A 52 -17.85 9.68 19.81
C ASP A 52 -18.05 10.96 18.98
N ILE A 53 -16.96 11.50 18.42
CA ILE A 53 -16.98 12.66 17.53
C ILE A 53 -17.40 12.25 16.10
N LEU A 54 -17.16 11.00 15.69
CA LEU A 54 -17.57 10.53 14.36
C LEU A 54 -19.08 10.32 14.29
N SER A 55 -19.80 11.23 13.63
CA SER A 55 -21.25 11.09 13.46
C SER A 55 -21.64 9.80 12.74
N LYS A 56 -22.91 9.43 12.87
CA LYS A 56 -23.46 8.26 12.16
C LYS A 56 -23.37 8.45 10.65
N GLU A 57 -23.60 9.67 10.17
CA GLU A 57 -23.56 10.05 8.76
C GLU A 57 -22.15 9.90 8.19
N THR A 58 -21.12 10.37 8.91
CA THR A 58 -19.71 10.23 8.49
C THR A 58 -19.31 8.76 8.38
N ARG A 59 -19.74 7.92 9.33
CA ARG A 59 -19.50 6.47 9.29
C ARG A 59 -20.21 5.80 8.11
N GLN A 60 -21.48 6.13 7.87
CA GLN A 60 -22.22 5.62 6.72
C GLN A 60 -21.62 6.04 5.37
N MET A 61 -21.05 7.25 5.29
CA MET A 61 -20.33 7.72 4.11
C MET A 61 -19.07 6.88 3.87
N LEU A 62 -18.28 6.63 4.92
CA LEU A 62 -17.10 5.76 4.84
C LEU A 62 -17.47 4.32 4.45
N ASP A 63 -18.55 3.78 5.00
CA ASP A 63 -19.07 2.44 4.65
C ASP A 63 -19.50 2.37 3.18
N ARG A 64 -20.22 3.39 2.69
CA ARG A 64 -20.62 3.49 1.28
C ARG A 64 -19.39 3.55 0.36
N ALA A 65 -18.46 4.47 0.66
CA ALA A 65 -17.22 4.62 -0.09
C ALA A 65 -16.40 3.33 -0.07
N SER A 66 -16.39 2.60 1.04
CA SER A 66 -15.75 1.28 1.13
C SER A 66 -16.47 0.24 0.28
N GLY A 67 -17.80 0.24 0.25
CA GLY A 67 -18.61 -0.66 -0.59
C GLY A 67 -18.43 -0.40 -2.09
N GLU A 68 -18.16 0.85 -2.45
CA GLU A 68 -17.83 1.30 -3.82
C GLU A 68 -16.33 1.14 -4.14
N ASN A 69 -15.56 0.51 -3.25
CA ASN A 69 -14.12 0.28 -3.38
C ASN A 69 -13.30 1.57 -3.56
N MET A 70 -13.81 2.70 -3.03
CA MET A 70 -13.12 3.98 -3.09
C MET A 70 -12.01 4.09 -2.05
N CYS A 71 -12.26 3.58 -0.84
CA CYS A 71 -11.34 3.56 0.28
C CYS A 71 -11.49 2.28 1.12
N ARG A 72 -10.55 2.05 2.04
CA ARG A 72 -10.81 1.24 3.24
C ARG A 72 -10.72 2.15 4.45
N TRP A 73 -11.36 1.79 5.55
CA TRP A 73 -11.19 2.59 6.76
C TRP A 73 -11.16 1.72 8.02
N GLU A 74 -10.38 2.15 9.00
CA GLU A 74 -10.28 1.53 10.31
C GLU A 74 -10.13 2.61 11.39
N HIS A 75 -10.70 2.38 12.56
CA HIS A 75 -10.51 3.24 13.72
C HIS A 75 -9.80 2.45 14.83
N ASP A 76 -8.71 3.01 15.32
CA ASP A 76 -7.94 2.49 16.45
C ASP A 76 -8.40 3.21 17.72
N PRO A 77 -9.22 2.58 18.58
CA PRO A 77 -9.78 3.22 19.76
C PRO A 77 -8.72 3.53 20.82
N ASP A 78 -7.63 2.76 20.87
CA ASP A 78 -6.57 2.93 21.87
C ASP A 78 -5.79 4.25 21.67
N TYR A 79 -5.77 4.74 20.43
CA TYR A 79 -5.03 5.94 20.03
C TYR A 79 -5.93 7.04 19.45
N GLU A 80 -7.23 6.76 19.34
CA GLU A 80 -8.23 7.60 18.70
C GLU A 80 -7.82 7.99 17.27
N ILE A 81 -7.35 7.03 16.46
CA ILE A 81 -6.92 7.29 15.08
C ILE A 81 -7.89 6.65 14.10
N LEU A 82 -8.56 7.47 13.28
CA LEU A 82 -9.23 7.04 12.07
C LEU A 82 -8.24 7.03 10.91
N LYS A 83 -8.03 5.87 10.30
CA LYS A 83 -7.24 5.68 9.09
C LYS A 83 -8.16 5.39 7.92
N VAL A 84 -8.20 6.28 6.92
CA VAL A 84 -8.92 6.07 5.65
C VAL A 84 -7.88 5.81 4.56
N LYS A 85 -7.78 4.56 4.14
CA LYS A 85 -6.79 4.08 3.16
C LYS A 85 -7.25 4.33 1.73
N GLY A 86 -6.40 4.95 0.92
CA GLY A 86 -6.62 5.10 -0.51
C GLY A 86 -6.38 3.79 -1.23
N MET A 87 -7.33 3.33 -2.05
CA MET A 87 -7.23 2.06 -2.78
C MET A 87 -6.42 2.17 -4.09
N GLY A 88 -5.83 3.34 -4.37
CA GLY A 88 -5.46 3.75 -5.72
C GLY A 88 -4.00 4.10 -6.01
N SER A 89 -3.03 3.89 -5.10
CA SER A 89 -1.63 4.19 -5.41
C SER A 89 -1.09 3.24 -6.49
N PRO A 90 -0.71 3.71 -7.69
CA PRO A 90 -0.19 2.86 -8.75
C PRO A 90 1.12 2.18 -8.36
N LEU A 91 1.93 2.85 -7.52
CA LEU A 91 3.17 2.31 -6.97
C LEU A 91 2.89 1.15 -5.98
N ARG A 92 1.86 1.28 -5.14
CA ARG A 92 1.43 0.21 -4.23
C ARG A 92 0.97 -1.01 -5.01
N ALA A 93 0.05 -0.82 -5.96
CA ALA A 93 -0.48 -1.91 -6.78
C ALA A 93 0.63 -2.64 -7.57
N ALA A 94 1.60 -1.90 -8.11
CA ALA A 94 2.76 -2.46 -8.78
C ALA A 94 3.54 -3.38 -7.88
N PHE A 95 3.90 -2.88 -6.71
CA PHE A 95 4.72 -3.60 -5.76
C PHE A 95 4.04 -4.91 -5.33
N HIS A 96 2.74 -4.87 -5.05
CA HIS A 96 1.96 -6.07 -4.75
C HIS A 96 1.96 -7.07 -5.90
N ALA A 97 1.73 -6.62 -7.13
CA ALA A 97 1.75 -7.50 -8.30
C ALA A 97 3.14 -8.13 -8.51
N SER A 98 4.22 -7.39 -8.28
CA SER A 98 5.59 -7.88 -8.39
C SER A 98 5.94 -8.87 -7.30
N ILE A 99 5.65 -8.57 -6.01
CA ILE A 99 5.86 -9.55 -4.94
C ILE A 99 5.05 -10.81 -5.20
N PHE A 100 3.79 -10.67 -5.59
CA PHE A 100 2.94 -11.81 -5.91
C PHE A 100 3.56 -12.67 -7.00
N THR A 101 3.92 -12.07 -8.14
CA THR A 101 4.52 -12.79 -9.28
C THR A 101 5.84 -13.44 -8.90
N SER A 102 6.71 -12.71 -8.18
CA SER A 102 8.00 -13.23 -7.72
C SER A 102 7.84 -14.34 -6.67
N SER A 103 6.80 -14.28 -5.84
CA SER A 103 6.51 -15.31 -4.86
C SER A 103 6.08 -16.62 -5.52
N MET A 104 5.48 -16.59 -6.72
CA MET A 104 5.13 -17.78 -7.50
C MET A 104 6.35 -18.60 -7.98
N ALA A 105 7.59 -18.16 -7.72
CA ALA A 105 8.80 -18.96 -7.92
C ALA A 105 8.78 -20.31 -7.16
N TYR A 106 7.90 -20.46 -6.17
CA TYR A 106 7.67 -21.76 -5.52
C TYR A 106 7.24 -22.84 -6.52
N THR A 107 6.53 -22.48 -7.60
CA THR A 107 6.03 -23.43 -8.61
C THR A 107 7.13 -24.18 -9.38
N THR A 108 8.36 -23.66 -9.39
CA THR A 108 9.51 -24.32 -10.02
C THR A 108 10.46 -24.97 -9.02
N THR A 109 10.27 -24.71 -7.71
CA THR A 109 11.18 -25.13 -6.64
C THR A 109 10.56 -26.22 -5.75
N PHE A 110 9.25 -26.17 -5.56
CA PHE A 110 8.51 -27.08 -4.70
C PHE A 110 7.84 -28.17 -5.53
N THR A 111 7.42 -29.25 -4.85
CA THR A 111 6.68 -30.33 -5.51
C THR A 111 5.28 -29.87 -5.89
N GLN A 112 4.64 -30.59 -6.82
CA GLN A 112 3.28 -30.27 -7.26
C GLN A 112 2.27 -30.28 -6.10
N ASP A 113 2.36 -31.26 -5.21
CA ASP A 113 1.44 -31.40 -4.07
C ASP A 113 1.57 -30.23 -3.08
N GLU A 114 2.81 -29.78 -2.83
CA GLU A 114 3.08 -28.59 -2.01
C GLU A 114 2.52 -27.32 -2.67
N CYS A 115 2.72 -27.17 -3.98
CA CYS A 115 2.24 -26.01 -4.73
C CYS A 115 0.71 -25.91 -4.73
N GLN A 116 0.00 -27.03 -4.73
CA GLN A 116 -1.47 -27.06 -4.67
C GLN A 116 -2.02 -26.55 -3.33
N CYS A 117 -1.22 -26.65 -2.27
CA CYS A 117 -1.61 -26.19 -0.94
C CYS A 117 -1.20 -24.72 -0.70
N ILE A 118 -0.33 -24.13 -1.51
CA ILE A 118 0.13 -22.74 -1.33
C ILE A 118 -0.68 -21.81 -2.23
N MET A 119 -1.51 -20.97 -1.61
CA MET A 119 -2.38 -20.03 -2.30
C MET A 119 -1.96 -18.59 -2.01
N PRO A 120 -1.19 -17.95 -2.92
CA PRO A 120 -0.99 -16.52 -2.85
C PRO A 120 -2.31 -15.86 -3.25
N VAL A 121 -2.77 -14.88 -2.47
CA VAL A 121 -4.03 -14.19 -2.74
C VAL A 121 -3.77 -12.68 -2.79
N PRO A 122 -3.95 -12.06 -3.97
CA PRO A 122 -3.77 -10.63 -4.09
C PRO A 122 -4.92 -9.89 -3.38
N LEU A 123 -4.64 -8.66 -2.98
CA LEU A 123 -5.56 -7.71 -2.32
C LEU A 123 -6.97 -7.70 -2.95
N ARG A 124 -7.05 -7.82 -4.28
CA ARG A 124 -8.31 -7.81 -5.04
C ARG A 124 -9.21 -9.02 -4.74
N THR A 125 -8.66 -10.20 -4.48
CA THR A 125 -9.45 -11.42 -4.29
C THR A 125 -10.03 -11.50 -2.88
N ILE A 126 -9.32 -10.98 -1.87
CA ILE A 126 -9.82 -10.86 -0.49
C ILE A 126 -11.10 -10.02 -0.45
N LEU A 127 -11.18 -8.96 -1.28
CA LEU A 127 -12.34 -8.07 -1.38
C LEU A 127 -13.63 -8.75 -1.86
N PHE A 128 -13.53 -9.86 -2.58
CA PHE A 128 -14.71 -10.57 -3.11
C PHE A 128 -15.14 -11.76 -2.24
N SER A 129 -14.22 -12.34 -1.46
CA SER A 129 -14.50 -13.58 -0.70
C SER A 129 -15.12 -13.32 0.68
N THR A 130 -14.82 -12.20 1.34
CA THR A 130 -15.30 -11.91 2.70
C THR A 130 -16.76 -11.47 2.78
N ARG A 131 -17.51 -11.43 1.67
CA ARG A 131 -18.96 -11.16 1.68
C ARG A 131 -19.81 -12.35 2.17
N ASN A 132 -19.23 -13.54 2.33
CA ASN A 132 -19.98 -14.77 2.61
C ASN A 132 -19.70 -15.41 3.98
N ILE A 133 -18.94 -14.77 4.89
CA ILE A 133 -18.89 -15.24 6.28
C ILE A 133 -20.08 -14.60 6.98
N ASP A 134 -21.10 -15.40 7.27
CA ASP A 134 -22.35 -15.05 7.96
C ASP A 134 -22.16 -13.96 9.04
N GLU A 135 -22.34 -12.70 8.64
CA GLU A 135 -22.68 -11.62 9.58
C GLU A 135 -24.13 -11.83 9.98
N GLY A 136 -24.38 -12.75 10.92
CA GLY A 136 -25.67 -12.88 11.56
C GLY A 136 -26.02 -11.57 12.28
N ASP A 137 -26.85 -10.74 11.64
CA ASP A 137 -27.78 -9.66 12.05
C ASP A 137 -27.59 -8.84 13.36
N ASN A 138 -26.49 -9.00 14.12
CA ASN A 138 -26.28 -8.36 15.42
C ASN A 138 -24.94 -7.61 15.54
N ALA A 139 -24.16 -7.49 14.46
CA ALA A 139 -22.88 -6.76 14.47
C ALA A 139 -23.01 -5.22 14.47
N GLN A 140 -24.23 -4.67 14.43
CA GLN A 140 -24.45 -3.22 14.26
C GLN A 140 -24.35 -2.36 15.54
N ASN A 141 -23.95 -2.88 16.71
CA ASN A 141 -24.02 -2.06 17.93
C ASN A 141 -22.99 -2.34 19.05
N THR A 142 -21.81 -2.88 18.75
CA THR A 142 -20.74 -2.98 19.77
C THR A 142 -19.77 -1.81 19.69
N ARG A 143 -20.02 -0.83 20.57
CA ARG A 143 -19.22 0.36 20.91
C ARG A 143 -17.72 0.05 21.00
N GLY A 144 -16.87 0.87 20.38
CA GLY A 144 -15.48 1.14 20.80
C GLY A 144 -14.50 -0.04 20.98
N VAL A 145 -14.89 -1.27 20.65
CA VAL A 145 -14.01 -2.44 20.73
C VAL A 145 -13.25 -2.52 19.42
N LYS A 146 -11.92 -2.47 19.52
CA LYS A 146 -10.99 -2.67 18.41
C LYS A 146 -11.48 -3.84 17.55
N ARG A 147 -11.52 -3.61 16.24
CA ARG A 147 -11.63 -4.68 15.25
C ARG A 147 -10.55 -5.71 15.58
N ARG A 148 -10.96 -6.83 16.18
CA ARG A 148 -10.07 -7.94 16.55
C ARG A 148 -9.33 -8.41 15.29
N VAL A 149 -8.13 -8.99 15.40
CA VAL A 149 -7.24 -9.25 14.22
C VAL A 149 -7.95 -9.91 13.03
N TRP A 150 -8.97 -10.73 13.26
CA TRP A 150 -9.82 -11.33 12.21
C TRP A 150 -10.69 -10.36 11.40
N THR A 151 -10.72 -9.07 11.74
CA THR A 151 -11.43 -8.01 10.99
C THR A 151 -10.48 -7.01 10.33
N LYS A 152 -9.16 -7.19 10.50
CA LYS A 152 -8.16 -6.48 9.70
C LYS A 152 -8.08 -7.11 8.32
N HIS A 153 -7.87 -6.26 7.32
CA HIS A 153 -7.62 -6.70 5.95
C HIS A 153 -6.18 -6.36 5.60
N PRO A 154 -5.30 -7.37 5.48
CA PRO A 154 -3.95 -7.11 5.03
C PRO A 154 -3.96 -6.72 3.56
N ASP A 155 -2.83 -6.18 3.13
CA ASP A 155 -2.67 -5.81 1.73
C ASP A 155 -2.46 -7.03 0.84
N SER A 156 -1.72 -8.04 1.27
CA SER A 156 -1.67 -9.33 0.58
C SER A 156 -1.39 -10.45 1.55
N MET A 157 -1.74 -11.67 1.16
CA MET A 157 -1.48 -12.86 1.96
C MET A 157 -1.03 -14.03 1.10
N ILE A 158 -0.30 -14.93 1.73
CA ILE A 158 -0.09 -16.29 1.24
C ILE A 158 -0.66 -17.23 2.29
N TYR A 159 -1.61 -18.05 1.88
CA TYR A 159 -2.23 -19.06 2.72
C TYR A 159 -1.69 -20.44 2.42
N PHE A 160 -1.77 -21.30 3.43
CA PHE A 160 -1.75 -22.74 3.25
C PHE A 160 -3.19 -23.27 3.26
N TYR A 161 -3.57 -24.02 2.23
CA TYR A 161 -4.83 -24.77 2.15
C TYR A 161 -4.56 -26.22 2.52
N ASP A 162 -5.25 -26.70 3.54
CA ASP A 162 -5.25 -28.12 3.89
C ASP A 162 -6.42 -28.84 3.20
N PRO A 163 -6.17 -29.65 2.16
CA PRO A 163 -7.23 -30.36 1.45
C PRO A 163 -7.93 -31.43 2.30
N GLU A 164 -7.32 -31.90 3.40
CA GLU A 164 -7.93 -32.94 4.24
C GLU A 164 -9.00 -32.37 5.18
N SER A 165 -8.76 -31.17 5.72
CA SER A 165 -9.68 -30.51 6.65
C SER A 165 -10.48 -29.36 6.04
N ASP A 166 -10.21 -29.02 4.77
CA ASP A 166 -10.72 -27.82 4.09
C ASP A 166 -10.37 -26.52 4.84
N ALA A 167 -9.31 -26.55 5.66
CA ALA A 167 -8.87 -25.40 6.45
C ALA A 167 -7.92 -24.50 5.64
N ILE A 168 -8.01 -23.20 5.89
CA ILE A 168 -7.10 -22.19 5.35
C ILE A 168 -6.33 -21.60 6.53
N VAL A 169 -5.00 -21.63 6.45
CA VAL A 169 -4.10 -21.08 7.46
C VAL A 169 -3.29 -19.94 6.87
N ASN A 170 -3.33 -18.78 7.53
CA ASN A 170 -2.52 -17.62 7.17
C ASN A 170 -1.04 -17.95 7.43
N GLN A 171 -0.19 -17.94 6.40
CA GLN A 171 1.24 -18.21 6.57
C GLN A 171 2.08 -16.95 6.46
N ILE A 172 1.84 -16.16 5.42
CA ILE A 172 2.55 -14.90 5.20
C ILE A 172 1.54 -13.77 5.05
N VAL A 173 1.74 -12.71 5.84
CA VAL A 173 1.01 -11.44 5.69
C VAL A 173 1.95 -10.40 5.11
N ILE A 174 1.48 -9.62 4.14
CA ILE A 174 2.25 -8.53 3.53
C ILE A 174 1.50 -7.22 3.77
N GLU A 175 2.19 -6.25 4.38
CA GLU A 175 1.69 -4.90 4.64
C GLU A 175 2.57 -3.88 3.92
N THR A 176 1.95 -3.02 3.10
CA THR A 176 2.66 -1.99 2.33
C THR A 176 2.26 -0.61 2.80
N GLY A 177 3.22 0.12 3.37
CA GLY A 177 3.06 1.52 3.76
C GLY A 177 3.62 2.49 2.75
N PHE A 178 2.81 3.47 2.35
CA PHE A 178 3.24 4.63 1.56
C PHE A 178 3.32 5.87 2.46
N SER A 179 2.15 6.35 2.86
CA SER A 179 1.98 7.46 3.80
C SER A 179 2.12 7.01 5.26
N GLU A 180 1.99 5.71 5.53
CA GLU A 180 2.13 5.17 6.87
C GLU A 180 3.52 5.44 7.43
N SER A 181 3.57 5.80 8.71
CA SER A 181 4.83 5.84 9.44
C SER A 181 5.41 4.43 9.57
N TYR A 182 6.73 4.34 9.71
CA TYR A 182 7.38 3.07 10.02
C TYR A 182 6.80 2.42 11.28
N HIS A 183 6.55 3.21 12.32
CA HIS A 183 5.99 2.73 13.58
C HIS A 183 4.60 2.12 13.42
N ASP A 184 3.75 2.68 12.55
CA ASP A 184 2.45 2.09 12.24
C ASP A 184 2.59 0.70 11.61
N LEU A 185 3.54 0.54 10.69
CA LEU A 185 3.79 -0.76 10.04
C LEU A 185 4.35 -1.79 11.01
N VAL A 186 5.29 -1.41 11.88
CA VAL A 186 5.82 -2.30 12.94
C VAL A 186 4.72 -2.70 13.91
N ARG A 187 3.83 -1.78 14.25
CA ARG A 187 2.65 -2.05 15.06
C ARG A 187 1.69 -3.02 14.35
N ASP A 188 1.46 -2.84 13.05
CA ASP A 188 0.65 -3.76 12.24
C ASP A 188 1.27 -5.17 12.23
N ALA A 189 2.58 -5.30 12.02
CA ALA A 189 3.27 -6.59 12.10
C ALA A 189 3.17 -7.24 13.49
N SER A 190 3.35 -6.45 14.54
CA SER A 190 3.20 -6.94 15.93
C SER A 190 1.79 -7.45 16.19
N GLN A 191 0.77 -6.74 15.70
CA GLN A 191 -0.62 -7.15 15.84
C GLN A 191 -0.94 -8.42 15.04
N TRP A 192 -0.40 -8.55 13.83
CA TRP A 192 -0.54 -9.77 13.04
C TRP A 192 0.12 -10.97 13.72
N LEU A 193 1.31 -10.81 14.30
CA LEU A 193 2.03 -11.91 14.96
C LEU A 193 1.45 -12.29 16.33
N LEU A 194 1.02 -11.31 17.13
CA LEU A 194 0.52 -11.57 18.49
C LEU A 194 -0.99 -11.76 18.55
N GLY A 195 -1.74 -10.91 17.85
CA GLY A 195 -3.20 -10.86 17.98
C GLY A 195 -3.95 -11.90 17.16
N SER A 196 -3.27 -12.57 16.22
CA SER A 196 -3.78 -13.76 15.50
C SER A 196 -3.54 -15.07 16.25
N GLY A 197 -2.94 -15.02 17.45
CA GLY A 197 -2.48 -16.22 18.14
C GLY A 197 -1.21 -16.84 17.52
N GLY A 198 -0.46 -16.08 16.73
CA GLY A 198 0.76 -16.57 16.08
C GLY A 198 0.49 -17.42 14.83
N GLU A 199 -0.67 -17.26 14.20
CA GLU A 199 -1.03 -18.04 13.02
C GLU A 199 -0.11 -17.71 11.81
N PRO A 200 0.12 -16.43 11.43
CA PRO A 200 1.13 -16.10 10.43
C PRO A 200 2.53 -16.42 10.94
N LYS A 201 3.28 -17.19 10.15
CA LYS A 201 4.70 -17.48 10.40
C LYS A 201 5.59 -16.28 10.08
N LEU A 202 5.16 -15.42 9.17
CA LEU A 202 5.93 -14.27 8.70
C LEU A 202 5.02 -13.08 8.38
N VAL A 203 5.45 -11.89 8.78
CA VAL A 203 4.90 -10.63 8.29
C VAL A 203 5.98 -9.90 7.49
N ILE A 204 5.66 -9.57 6.25
CA ILE A 204 6.52 -8.79 5.36
C ILE A 204 6.03 -7.35 5.39
N ILE A 205 6.85 -6.46 5.94
CA ILE A 205 6.61 -5.02 5.86
C ILE A 205 7.30 -4.50 4.61
N VAL A 206 6.57 -3.68 3.86
CA VAL A 206 7.10 -2.95 2.72
C VAL A 206 6.89 -1.48 3.01
N LYS A 207 7.97 -0.72 3.09
CA LYS A 207 7.89 0.73 3.20
C LYS A 207 8.32 1.36 1.89
N ILE A 208 7.47 2.20 1.34
CA ILE A 208 7.75 3.01 0.16
C ILE A 208 7.57 4.48 0.58
N GLU A 209 8.52 5.33 0.22
CA GLU A 209 8.51 6.72 0.62
C GLU A 209 8.95 7.61 -0.52
N GLU A 210 8.07 8.55 -0.88
CA GLU A 210 8.37 9.66 -1.77
C GLU A 210 8.96 10.81 -0.95
N ASP A 211 10.10 11.36 -1.37
CA ASP A 211 10.65 12.57 -0.77
C ASP A 211 9.87 13.78 -1.27
N LYS A 212 8.69 13.97 -0.67
CA LYS A 212 7.79 15.08 -0.99
C LYS A 212 8.39 16.44 -0.69
N SER A 213 9.18 16.54 0.37
CA SER A 213 9.82 17.81 0.73
C SER A 213 10.78 18.26 -0.38
N HIS A 214 11.56 17.32 -0.92
CA HIS A 214 12.40 17.60 -2.08
C HIS A 214 11.56 17.92 -3.31
N LEU A 215 10.51 17.13 -3.60
CA LEU A 215 9.64 17.37 -4.75
C LEU A 215 9.02 18.77 -4.71
N ASP A 216 8.46 19.17 -3.57
CA ASP A 216 7.83 20.48 -3.37
C ASP A 216 8.83 21.63 -3.52
N ALA A 217 10.07 21.45 -3.03
CA ALA A 217 11.14 22.41 -3.22
C ALA A 217 11.55 22.51 -4.69
N TYR A 218 11.65 21.37 -5.38
CA TYR A 218 12.01 21.30 -6.80
C TYR A 218 10.94 21.92 -7.70
N GLN A 219 9.66 21.68 -7.41
CA GLN A 219 8.54 22.23 -8.20
C GLN A 219 8.41 23.75 -8.09
N LYS A 220 9.05 24.36 -7.09
CA LYS A 220 9.17 25.81 -6.95
C LYS A 220 10.34 26.41 -7.75
N THR A 221 11.18 25.58 -8.37
CA THR A 221 12.32 26.06 -9.16
C THR A 221 11.88 26.60 -10.52
N GLN A 222 12.63 27.56 -11.04
CA GLN A 222 12.40 28.11 -12.39
C GLN A 222 12.51 27.02 -13.47
N HIS A 223 13.37 26.02 -13.26
CA HIS A 223 13.55 24.92 -14.20
C HIS A 223 12.26 24.10 -14.35
N PHE A 224 11.69 23.63 -13.23
CA PHE A 224 10.43 22.90 -13.26
C PHE A 224 9.30 23.74 -13.85
N MET A 225 9.15 25.00 -13.40
CA MET A 225 8.10 25.89 -13.92
C MET A 225 8.22 26.09 -15.44
N SER A 226 9.43 26.30 -15.96
CA SER A 226 9.66 26.41 -17.40
C SER A 226 9.29 25.13 -18.15
N THR A 227 9.66 23.95 -17.62
CA THR A 227 9.32 22.66 -18.24
C THR A 227 7.81 22.42 -18.23
N ARG A 228 7.14 22.71 -17.09
CA ARG A 228 5.68 22.67 -16.97
C ARG A 228 5.02 23.58 -17.99
N ASP A 229 5.46 24.83 -18.09
CA ASP A 229 4.85 25.83 -18.97
C ASP A 229 5.01 25.44 -20.45
N GLN A 230 6.14 24.83 -20.82
CA GLN A 230 6.34 24.26 -22.16
C GLN A 230 5.38 23.10 -22.45
N LEU A 231 5.14 22.22 -21.48
CA LEU A 231 4.20 21.11 -21.61
C LEU A 231 2.76 21.62 -21.74
N ILE A 232 2.36 22.61 -20.93
CA ILE A 232 1.03 23.24 -21.02
C ILE A 232 0.88 23.95 -22.36
N ALA A 233 1.84 24.78 -22.77
CA ALA A 233 1.78 25.48 -24.06
C ALA A 233 1.62 24.54 -25.27
N LYS A 234 2.08 23.29 -25.14
CA LYS A 234 2.06 22.29 -26.22
C LYS A 234 0.87 21.34 -26.15
N TYR A 235 0.38 21.00 -24.95
CA TYR A 235 -0.58 19.91 -24.72
C TYR A 235 -1.79 20.30 -23.86
N GLY A 236 -1.76 21.50 -23.29
CA GLY A 236 -2.77 21.97 -22.34
C GLY A 236 -4.13 22.23 -22.96
N ASP A 237 -5.12 22.35 -22.09
CA ASP A 237 -6.46 22.83 -22.41
C ASP A 237 -6.63 24.29 -21.96
N GLU A 238 -7.80 24.86 -22.25
CA GLU A 238 -8.11 26.26 -21.91
C GLU A 238 -7.93 26.51 -20.40
N LYS A 239 -8.38 25.57 -19.58
CA LYS A 239 -8.30 25.65 -18.12
C LYS A 239 -6.86 25.72 -17.61
N SER A 240 -5.95 24.89 -18.09
CA SER A 240 -4.55 24.97 -17.66
C SER A 240 -3.85 26.22 -18.20
N HIS A 241 -4.16 26.64 -19.43
CA HIS A 241 -3.66 27.89 -20.00
C HIS A 241 -4.05 29.10 -19.14
N ASP A 242 -5.32 29.19 -18.73
CA ASP A 242 -5.83 30.27 -17.87
C ASP A 242 -5.23 30.20 -16.47
N THR A 243 -5.21 29.01 -15.87
CA THR A 243 -4.68 28.78 -14.51
C THR A 243 -3.23 29.24 -14.39
N TYR A 244 -2.40 28.95 -15.41
CA TYR A 244 -0.98 29.27 -15.40
C TYR A 244 -0.62 30.52 -16.20
N LYS A 245 -1.62 31.24 -16.74
CA LYS A 245 -1.46 32.48 -17.54
C LYS A 245 -0.51 32.29 -18.74
N ILE A 246 -0.60 31.13 -19.37
CA ILE A 246 0.25 30.76 -20.51
C ILE A 246 -0.44 31.20 -21.79
N LYS A 247 0.19 32.09 -22.56
CA LYS A 247 -0.34 32.53 -23.85
C LYS A 247 -0.37 31.35 -24.81
N CYS A 248 -1.56 31.00 -25.30
CA CYS A 248 -1.69 30.02 -26.37
C CYS A 248 -1.15 30.63 -27.67
N ALA A 249 -0.04 30.10 -28.18
CA ALA A 249 0.53 30.52 -29.47
C ALA A 249 -0.18 29.85 -30.66
N ILE A 250 -1.06 28.89 -30.39
CA ILE A 250 -1.76 28.06 -31.38
C ILE A 250 -3.20 28.54 -31.47
N ASN A 251 -3.72 28.73 -32.69
CA ASN A 251 -5.10 29.19 -32.91
C ASN A 251 -6.15 28.16 -32.45
N GLU A 252 -5.75 26.90 -32.32
CA GLU A 252 -6.61 25.79 -31.87
C GLU A 252 -5.86 24.99 -30.81
N LEU A 253 -6.54 24.74 -29.68
CA LEU A 253 -6.02 23.88 -28.63
C LEU A 253 -6.01 22.42 -29.11
N PRO A 254 -5.04 21.61 -28.68
CA PRO A 254 -4.96 20.23 -29.12
C PRO A 254 -6.10 19.37 -28.55
N ASP A 255 -6.74 18.60 -29.42
CA ASP A 255 -7.77 17.64 -29.04
C ASP A 255 -7.25 16.56 -28.09
N SER A 256 -8.13 16.13 -27.18
CA SER A 256 -7.87 14.99 -26.31
C SER A 256 -7.84 13.69 -27.13
N THR A 257 -6.63 13.24 -27.49
CA THR A 257 -6.44 12.03 -28.30
C THR A 257 -5.45 11.06 -27.65
N PRO A 258 -5.57 9.75 -27.87
CA PRO A 258 -4.57 8.77 -27.40
C PRO A 258 -3.15 9.07 -27.87
N LYS A 259 -2.99 9.71 -29.04
CA LYS A 259 -1.70 10.12 -29.59
C LYS A 259 -1.05 11.22 -28.76
N LEU A 260 -1.83 12.22 -28.31
CA LEU A 260 -1.36 13.28 -27.42
C LEU A 260 -0.80 12.70 -26.12
N TYR A 261 -1.55 11.83 -25.45
CA TYR A 261 -1.12 11.22 -24.20
C TYR A 261 0.17 10.39 -24.33
N ARG A 262 0.36 9.70 -25.48
CA ARG A 262 1.62 9.00 -25.76
C ARG A 262 2.79 9.98 -25.89
N GLN A 263 2.59 11.14 -26.51
CA GLN A 263 3.64 12.16 -26.66
C GLN A 263 4.00 12.81 -25.32
N VAL A 264 2.99 13.16 -24.50
CA VAL A 264 3.24 13.66 -23.13
C VAL A 264 4.07 12.64 -22.35
N LYS A 265 3.70 11.36 -22.40
CA LYS A 265 4.43 10.28 -21.71
C LYS A 265 5.90 10.16 -22.14
N THR A 266 6.26 10.55 -23.37
CA THR A 266 7.65 10.54 -23.84
C THR A 266 8.45 11.78 -23.42
N GLU A 267 7.79 12.89 -23.10
CA GLU A 267 8.45 14.17 -22.78
C GLU A 267 8.56 14.43 -21.28
N ILE A 268 7.73 13.79 -20.46
CA ILE A 268 7.83 13.89 -19.00
C ILE A 268 9.08 13.21 -18.45
N VAL A 269 9.75 13.87 -17.50
CA VAL A 269 10.81 13.27 -16.70
C VAL A 269 10.21 12.84 -15.36
N ALA A 270 10.21 11.53 -15.07
CA ALA A 270 9.47 11.00 -13.93
C ALA A 270 9.90 11.57 -12.56
N SER A 271 11.16 11.93 -12.40
CA SER A 271 11.68 12.52 -11.16
C SER A 271 11.14 13.94 -10.92
N ASP A 272 10.71 14.68 -11.94
CA ASP A 272 10.15 16.02 -11.79
C ASP A 272 8.76 16.01 -11.14
N TRP A 273 8.06 14.88 -11.26
CA TRP A 273 6.65 14.74 -10.84
C TRP A 273 6.47 13.82 -9.63
N VAL A 274 7.45 12.95 -9.35
CA VAL A 274 7.41 12.01 -8.21
C VAL A 274 8.53 12.26 -7.22
N GLY A 275 9.61 12.92 -7.62
CA GLY A 275 10.77 13.13 -6.77
C GLY A 275 11.61 11.86 -6.56
N PRO A 276 12.57 11.90 -5.63
CA PRO A 276 13.26 10.72 -5.14
C PRO A 276 12.28 9.73 -4.50
N LEU A 277 12.50 8.44 -4.76
CA LEU A 277 11.70 7.35 -4.20
C LEU A 277 12.64 6.42 -3.45
N SER A 278 12.33 6.14 -2.20
CA SER A 278 12.99 5.09 -1.42
C SER A 278 12.01 3.96 -1.14
N ALA A 279 12.52 2.73 -1.05
CA ALA A 279 11.72 1.59 -0.68
C ALA A 279 12.58 0.49 -0.06
N TYR A 280 12.05 -0.14 0.98
CA TYR A 280 12.69 -1.28 1.64
C TYR A 280 11.67 -2.31 2.11
N ILE A 281 12.17 -3.52 2.36
CA ILE A 281 11.40 -4.66 2.87
C ILE A 281 12.00 -5.14 4.19
N GLU A 282 11.13 -5.45 5.16
CA GLU A 282 11.50 -6.08 6.42
C GLU A 282 10.71 -7.37 6.64
N LEU A 283 11.35 -8.34 7.28
CA LEU A 283 10.77 -9.63 7.61
C LEU A 283 10.62 -9.76 9.12
N TRP A 284 9.38 -9.84 9.59
CA TRP A 284 9.05 -9.95 10.99
C TRP A 284 8.49 -11.33 11.30
N GLU A 285 8.96 -11.94 12.37
CA GLU A 285 8.51 -13.25 12.84
C GLU A 285 8.29 -13.26 14.35
N LEU A 286 7.56 -14.27 14.83
CA LEU A 286 7.40 -14.49 16.25
C LEU A 286 8.53 -15.40 16.75
N LYS A 287 9.35 -14.90 17.67
CA LYS A 287 10.42 -15.67 18.33
C LYS A 287 10.29 -15.52 19.84
N ASP A 288 10.24 -16.64 20.55
CA ASP A 288 10.07 -16.68 22.01
C ASP A 288 8.86 -15.83 22.49
N GLY A 289 7.77 -15.85 21.71
CA GLY A 289 6.55 -15.10 21.99
C GLY A 289 6.62 -13.60 21.74
N GLN A 290 7.69 -13.11 21.09
CA GLN A 290 7.87 -11.68 20.77
C GLN A 290 8.05 -11.46 19.27
N PRO A 291 7.45 -10.41 18.68
CA PRO A 291 7.74 -9.98 17.33
C PRO A 291 9.19 -9.51 17.22
N VAL A 292 9.96 -10.10 16.32
CA VAL A 292 11.34 -9.74 16.07
C VAL A 292 11.60 -9.63 14.57
N LEU A 293 12.53 -8.75 14.22
CA LEU A 293 13.07 -8.68 12.87
C LEU A 293 13.94 -9.92 12.61
N ARG A 294 13.60 -10.72 11.60
CA ARG A 294 14.31 -11.94 11.22
C ARG A 294 15.74 -11.64 10.77
N GLU A 295 15.91 -10.58 9.99
CA GLU A 295 17.20 -10.19 9.41
C GLU A 295 17.21 -8.70 9.03
N PRO A 296 18.39 -8.09 8.76
CA PRO A 296 18.46 -6.70 8.35
C PRO A 296 17.59 -6.41 7.11
N ARG A 297 16.99 -5.21 7.05
CA ARG A 297 16.09 -4.79 5.97
C ARG A 297 16.72 -4.88 4.58
N PHE A 298 15.90 -5.18 3.58
CA PHE A 298 16.30 -5.24 2.17
C PHE A 298 15.99 -3.92 1.48
N ASP A 299 17.01 -3.16 1.10
CA ASP A 299 16.81 -1.94 0.32
C ASP A 299 16.45 -2.30 -1.14
N VAL A 300 15.31 -1.80 -1.60
CA VAL A 300 14.79 -1.97 -2.96
C VAL A 300 15.17 -0.78 -3.83
N LEU A 301 14.89 0.43 -3.32
CA LEU A 301 15.21 1.72 -3.95
C LEU A 301 15.81 2.70 -2.93
N PRO A 302 16.80 3.52 -3.32
CA PRO A 302 17.62 3.37 -4.53
C PRO A 302 18.29 1.99 -4.57
N VAL A 303 18.73 1.53 -5.75
CA VAL A 303 19.39 0.22 -5.86
C VAL A 303 20.67 0.28 -5.04
N PRO A 304 20.84 -0.57 -4.00
CA PRO A 304 22.05 -0.56 -3.19
C PRO A 304 23.24 -1.05 -4.02
N GLU A 305 24.45 -0.65 -3.63
CA GLU A 305 25.69 -1.09 -4.29
C GLU A 305 25.85 -2.61 -4.29
N ASN A 306 25.37 -3.26 -3.22
CA ASN A 306 25.35 -4.71 -3.06
C ASN A 306 23.91 -5.21 -2.88
N PRO A 307 23.15 -5.40 -3.97
CA PRO A 307 21.79 -5.93 -3.93
C PRO A 307 21.73 -7.30 -3.27
N ARG A 308 20.94 -7.40 -2.20
CA ARG A 308 20.60 -8.69 -1.58
C ARG A 308 19.31 -9.23 -2.18
N SER A 309 19.21 -10.55 -2.25
CA SER A 309 18.00 -11.25 -2.64
C SER A 309 17.17 -11.59 -1.41
N LEU A 310 15.86 -11.36 -1.49
CA LEU A 310 14.92 -11.81 -0.47
C LEU A 310 14.68 -13.32 -0.64
N VAL A 311 14.82 -14.08 0.44
CA VAL A 311 14.68 -15.54 0.45
C VAL A 311 13.55 -15.92 1.40
N LEU A 312 12.57 -16.68 0.91
CA LEU A 312 11.51 -17.27 1.75
C LEU A 312 11.75 -18.77 1.87
N ARG A 313 11.58 -19.32 3.07
CA ARG A 313 11.73 -20.75 3.33
C ARG A 313 10.42 -21.46 3.06
N ILE A 314 10.47 -22.73 2.66
CA ILE A 314 9.25 -23.54 2.58
C ILE A 314 8.52 -23.63 3.93
N THR A 315 9.26 -23.56 5.04
CA THR A 315 8.70 -23.51 6.40
C THR A 315 7.98 -22.19 6.74
N ASP A 316 8.17 -21.14 5.94
CA ASP A 316 7.36 -19.92 6.04
C ASP A 316 6.02 -20.06 5.30
N LEU A 317 5.85 -21.12 4.50
CA LEU A 317 4.72 -21.33 3.59
C LEU A 317 3.88 -22.57 3.93
N ILE A 318 4.44 -23.53 4.68
CA ILE A 318 3.77 -24.76 5.09
C ILE A 318 3.88 -24.90 6.62
N PRO A 319 2.73 -25.01 7.33
CA PRO A 319 2.69 -25.24 8.77
C PRO A 319 3.47 -26.49 9.20
N GLU A 320 4.12 -26.41 10.37
CA GLU A 320 4.98 -27.48 10.90
C GLU A 320 4.25 -28.81 11.08
N ASP A 321 3.00 -28.77 11.54
CA ASP A 321 2.15 -29.95 11.73
C ASP A 321 1.80 -30.63 10.39
N ARG A 322 2.02 -29.96 9.26
CA ARG A 322 1.71 -30.46 7.91
C ARG A 322 2.93 -30.96 7.14
N HIS A 323 4.13 -30.81 7.68
CA HIS A 323 5.35 -31.32 7.03
C HIS A 323 5.31 -32.83 6.79
N VAL A 324 4.69 -33.58 7.71
CA VAL A 324 4.59 -35.06 7.63
C VAL A 324 3.69 -35.58 6.50
N VAL A 325 2.81 -34.72 5.96
CA VAL A 325 1.88 -35.08 4.88
C VAL A 325 2.62 -35.15 3.54
N PHE A 326 3.74 -34.42 3.41
CA PHE A 326 4.51 -34.37 2.17
C PHE A 326 5.69 -35.36 2.24
N PRO A 327 5.68 -36.47 1.48
CA PRO A 327 6.65 -37.56 1.63
C PRO A 327 8.11 -37.16 1.33
N ASN A 328 8.32 -36.08 0.58
CA ASN A 328 9.63 -35.55 0.23
C ASN A 328 9.84 -34.13 0.78
N PHE A 329 9.22 -33.82 1.93
CA PHE A 329 9.39 -32.51 2.55
C PHE A 329 10.84 -32.27 2.97
N ASP A 330 11.49 -31.30 2.31
CA ASP A 330 12.79 -30.80 2.71
C ASP A 330 12.67 -29.36 3.27
N PRO A 331 12.86 -29.14 4.59
CA PRO A 331 12.75 -27.83 5.23
C PRO A 331 13.85 -26.84 4.79
N SER A 332 14.92 -27.33 4.15
CA SER A 332 16.01 -26.47 3.66
C SER A 332 15.69 -25.78 2.34
N ARG A 333 14.59 -26.17 1.67
CA ARG A 333 14.18 -25.55 0.40
C ARG A 333 13.74 -24.10 0.62
N THR A 334 14.20 -23.26 -0.29
CA THR A 334 13.94 -21.82 -0.27
C THR A 334 13.57 -21.32 -1.66
N ILE A 335 12.73 -20.30 -1.71
CA ILE A 335 12.45 -19.52 -2.91
C ILE A 335 13.19 -18.19 -2.84
N THR A 336 13.78 -17.78 -3.96
CA THR A 336 14.37 -16.46 -4.09
C THR A 336 13.40 -15.54 -4.80
N VAL A 337 13.01 -14.46 -4.13
CA VAL A 337 12.15 -13.42 -4.71
C VAL A 337 12.97 -12.61 -5.72
N ASP A 338 12.45 -12.45 -6.94
CA ASP A 338 13.09 -11.64 -7.97
C ASP A 338 13.00 -10.14 -7.62
N MET A 339 14.05 -9.67 -6.93
CA MET A 339 14.19 -8.27 -6.51
C MET A 339 14.42 -7.32 -7.69
N GLU A 340 15.01 -7.79 -8.81
CA GLU A 340 15.19 -6.93 -9.98
C GLU A 340 13.87 -6.70 -10.71
N ARG A 341 13.01 -7.72 -10.76
CA ARG A 341 11.65 -7.55 -11.27
C ARG A 341 10.88 -6.51 -10.46
N ILE A 342 10.92 -6.59 -9.12
CA ILE A 342 10.29 -5.60 -8.24
C ILE A 342 10.80 -4.19 -8.56
N ARG A 343 12.13 -4.00 -8.67
CA ARG A 343 12.72 -2.70 -9.03
C ARG A 343 12.25 -2.22 -10.41
N CYS A 344 12.21 -3.10 -11.40
CA CYS A 344 11.77 -2.77 -12.75
C CYS A 344 10.31 -2.28 -12.76
N ASP A 345 9.42 -3.02 -12.10
CA ASP A 345 8.00 -2.68 -12.00
C ASP A 345 7.81 -1.36 -11.23
N MET A 346 8.54 -1.14 -10.13
CA MET A 346 8.53 0.14 -9.41
C MET A 346 8.98 1.31 -10.31
N ARG A 347 10.01 1.14 -11.15
CA ARG A 347 10.45 2.18 -12.10
C ARG A 347 9.39 2.48 -13.15
N ILE A 348 8.74 1.44 -13.71
CA ILE A 348 7.63 1.60 -14.66
C ILE A 348 6.49 2.39 -14.00
N MET A 349 6.22 2.11 -12.73
CA MET A 349 5.07 2.64 -12.02
C MET A 349 5.32 4.04 -11.47
N LYS A 350 6.58 4.38 -11.17
CA LYS A 350 7.03 5.76 -11.02
C LYS A 350 6.75 6.58 -12.26
N LYS A 351 7.08 6.07 -13.46
CA LYS A 351 6.80 6.76 -14.74
C LYS A 351 5.30 6.96 -14.97
N ARG A 352 4.46 5.96 -14.65
CA ARG A 352 3.00 6.09 -14.79
C ARG A 352 2.41 7.08 -13.79
N THR A 353 2.89 7.07 -12.55
CA THR A 353 2.47 8.03 -11.51
C THR A 353 2.86 9.45 -11.90
N ALA A 354 4.09 9.65 -12.38
CA ALA A 354 4.54 10.92 -12.95
C ALA A 354 3.63 11.39 -14.10
N PHE A 355 3.26 10.48 -15.01
CA PHE A 355 2.35 10.79 -16.11
C PHE A 355 0.97 11.24 -15.60
N HIS A 356 0.35 10.53 -14.66
CA HIS A 356 -0.94 10.93 -14.11
C HIS A 356 -0.88 12.29 -13.42
N ARG A 357 0.17 12.54 -12.61
CA ARG A 357 0.38 13.85 -11.96
C ARG A 357 0.60 14.97 -12.99
N ALA A 358 1.38 14.70 -14.04
CA ALA A 358 1.59 15.63 -15.13
C ALA A 358 0.30 15.96 -15.87
N ILE A 359 -0.48 14.95 -16.26
CA ILE A 359 -1.74 15.15 -16.97
C ILE A 359 -2.74 15.95 -16.15
N ARG A 360 -2.86 15.71 -14.83
CA ARG A 360 -3.74 16.52 -13.98
C ARG A 360 -3.37 18.01 -13.97
N MET A 361 -2.11 18.34 -14.19
CA MET A 361 -1.63 19.73 -14.25
C MET A 361 -1.77 20.31 -15.67
N ILE A 362 -1.46 19.51 -16.69
CA ILE A 362 -1.49 19.93 -18.10
C ILE A 362 -2.92 20.02 -18.61
N ARG A 363 -3.79 19.08 -18.22
CA ARG A 363 -5.20 18.98 -18.64
C ARG A 363 -6.08 18.62 -17.44
N PRO A 364 -6.30 19.55 -16.50
CA PRO A 364 -7.11 19.29 -15.31
C PRO A 364 -8.55 18.92 -15.71
N SER A 365 -9.06 17.80 -15.21
CA SER A 365 -10.46 17.41 -15.41
C SER A 365 -11.41 18.56 -15.03
N ASP A 366 -12.50 18.73 -15.78
CA ASP A 366 -13.47 19.79 -15.53
C ASP A 366 -14.29 19.59 -14.25
N GLY A 367 -14.07 18.49 -13.52
CA GLY A 367 -14.76 18.17 -12.26
C GLY A 367 -16.12 17.51 -12.47
N ASP A 368 -16.64 17.53 -13.69
CA ASP A 368 -17.97 17.01 -14.05
C ASP A 368 -17.94 15.67 -14.82
N GLU A 369 -16.77 15.18 -15.22
CA GLU A 369 -16.65 13.88 -15.89
C GLU A 369 -16.40 12.77 -14.86
N ASP A 370 -17.46 12.01 -14.60
CA ASP A 370 -17.42 10.78 -13.80
C ASP A 370 -16.43 9.78 -14.44
N ASP A 371 -15.29 9.56 -13.76
CA ASP A 371 -14.18 8.67 -14.16
C ASP A 371 -14.59 7.17 -14.31
N SER A 372 -15.86 6.84 -14.13
CA SER A 372 -16.43 5.50 -14.21
C SER A 372 -16.27 4.82 -15.58
N GLN A 373 -15.94 5.57 -16.64
CA GLN A 373 -15.80 5.03 -18.01
C GLN A 373 -14.35 4.71 -18.46
N PHE A 374 -13.31 5.06 -17.70
CA PHE A 374 -11.91 4.89 -18.14
C PHE A 374 -11.16 3.69 -17.53
N LEU A 375 -11.86 2.81 -16.79
CA LEU A 375 -11.27 1.62 -16.15
C LEU A 375 -11.66 0.27 -16.79
N ALA A 376 -12.05 0.25 -18.06
CA ALA A 376 -12.25 -0.99 -18.83
C ALA A 376 -10.92 -1.56 -19.37
#